data_AF-A0A924MNI1-F1
#
_entry.id   AF-A0A924MNI1-F1
#
_cell.length_a   1.000
_cell.length_b   1.000
_cell.length_c   1.000
_cell.angle_alpha   90.00
_cell.angle_beta   90.00
_cell.angle_gamma   90.00
#
_symmetry.space_group_name_H-M   'P 1'
#
loop_
_entity.id
_entity.type
_entity.pdbx_description
1 polymer ?
#
loop_
_entity_poly.entity_id
_entity_poly.type
_entity_poly.pdbx_seq_one_letter_code
_entity_poly.pdbx_strand_id
1 'polypeptide(L)' 'MNKLLQQFEAEQITRQFPDFGPGDTVVVNVKVKEGNRERVQAYEGVVIAIKNAGVNSAFTVRKISHGFGVER' A
#
# COMPACT_ATOMS: atom_id res chain seq x y z
N MET A 1 -26.53 -4.11 3.53
CA MET A 1 -25.35 -3.32 3.92
C MET A 1 -25.80 -2.19 4.83
N ASN A 2 -25.37 -2.17 6.09
CA ASN A 2 -25.76 -1.14 7.05
C ASN A 2 -25.09 0.20 6.67
N LYS A 3 -25.88 1.21 6.29
CA LYS A 3 -25.39 2.54 5.87
C LYS A 3 -24.51 3.22 6.93
N LEU A 4 -24.77 2.98 8.21
CA LEU A 4 -24.02 3.54 9.33
C LEU A 4 -22.55 3.07 9.33
N LEU A 5 -22.31 1.78 9.04
CA LEU A 5 -20.97 1.21 9.01
C LEU A 5 -20.16 1.77 7.83
N GLN A 6 -20.81 1.93 6.67
CA GLN A 6 -20.18 2.50 5.48
C GLN A 6 -19.76 3.96 5.68
N GLN A 7 -20.57 4.76 6.37
CA GLN A 7 -20.21 6.15 6.70
C GLN A 7 -19.01 6.21 7.65
N PHE A 8 -19.03 5.39 8.70
CA PHE A 8 -17.91 5.31 9.65
C PHE A 8 -16.60 4.88 8.97
N GLU A 9 -16.66 3.88 8.09
CA GLU A 9 -15.49 3.44 7.31
C GLU A 9 -14.98 4.54 6.36
N ALA A 10 -15.87 5.29 5.71
CA ALA A 10 -15.49 6.39 4.82
C ALA A 10 -14.77 7.51 5.56
N GLU A 11 -15.17 7.83 6.80
CA GLU A 11 -14.49 8.84 7.64
C GLU A 11 -13.04 8.45 8.01
N GLN A 12 -12.71 7.15 8.02
CA GLN A 12 -11.35 6.69 8.31
C GLN A 12 -10.41 6.85 7.10
N ILE A 13 -10.94 7.00 5.88
CA ILE A 13 -10.15 7.17 4.66
C ILE A 13 -9.71 8.64 4.55
N THR A 14 -8.66 8.99 5.28
CA THR A 14 -8.10 10.35 5.31
C THR A 14 -6.93 10.55 4.33
N ARG A 15 -6.41 9.46 3.75
CA ARG A 15 -5.21 9.48 2.91
C ARG A 15 -5.59 9.51 1.44
N GLN A 16 -5.12 10.54 0.75
CA GLN A 16 -5.15 10.59 -0.70
C GLN A 16 -3.85 10.02 -1.25
N PHE A 17 -3.98 9.18 -2.28
CA PHE A 17 -2.85 8.63 -3.03
C PHE A 17 -2.92 9.13 -4.47
N PRO A 18 -1.78 9.26 -5.17
CA PRO A 18 -1.82 9.46 -6.62
C PRO A 18 -2.53 8.30 -7.30
N ASP A 19 -3.08 8.53 -8.49
CA ASP A 19 -3.62 7.45 -9.30
C ASP A 19 -2.50 6.53 -9.80
N PHE A 20 -2.68 5.23 -9.64
CA PHE A 20 -1.79 4.19 -10.16
C PHE A 20 -2.57 2.91 -10.47
N GLY A 21 -2.06 2.10 -11.37
CA GLY A 21 -2.67 0.86 -11.84
C GLY A 21 -1.71 -0.33 -11.88
N PRO A 22 -2.22 -1.53 -12.19
CA PRO A 22 -1.37 -2.68 -12.46
C PRO A 22 -0.45 -2.41 -13.65
N GLY A 23 0.83 -2.74 -13.51
CA GLY A 23 1.87 -2.46 -14.49
C GLY A 23 2.69 -1.20 -14.21
N ASP A 24 2.20 -0.29 -13.36
CA ASP A 24 2.94 0.91 -12.99
C ASP A 24 4.10 0.58 -12.04
N THR A 25 5.21 1.31 -12.17
CA THR A 25 6.30 1.26 -11.20
C THR A 25 6.07 2.32 -10.13
N VAL A 26 6.02 1.88 -8.88
CA VAL A 26 5.74 2.75 -7.72
C VAL A 26 6.86 2.67 -6.70
N VAL A 27 7.07 3.78 -5.97
CA VAL A 27 7.98 3.84 -4.82
C VAL A 27 7.16 4.02 -3.55
N VAL A 28 7.08 2.97 -2.73
CA VAL A 28 6.34 2.97 -1.47
C VAL A 28 7.30 3.24 -0.32
N ASN A 29 7.19 4.41 0.31
CA ASN A 29 7.99 4.76 1.49
C ASN A 29 7.39 4.15 2.75
N VAL A 30 8.02 3.09 3.26
CA VAL A 30 7.59 2.39 4.47
C VAL A 30 8.33 2.95 5.67
N LYS A 31 7.60 3.47 6.66
CA LYS A 31 8.20 3.81 7.97
C LYS A 31 8.41 2.52 8.76
N VAL A 32 9.67 2.22 9.08
CA VAL A 32 10.07 1.08 9.90
C VAL A 32 10.51 1.60 11.27
N LYS A 33 9.86 1.12 12.32
CA LYS A 33 10.16 1.45 13.72
C LYS A 33 10.68 0.21 14.43
N GLU A 34 11.94 0.26 14.87
CA GLU A 34 12.62 -0.81 15.61
C GLU A 34 13.07 -0.25 16.96
N GLY A 35 12.27 -0.52 18.01
CA GLY A 35 12.49 0.06 19.34
C GLY A 35 12.45 1.60 19.29
N ASN A 36 13.59 2.22 19.61
CA ASN A 36 13.74 3.68 19.63
C ASN A 36 14.20 4.27 18.29
N ARG A 37 14.51 3.46 17.27
CA ARG A 37 15.00 3.94 15.97
C ARG A 37 13.87 3.90 14.95
N GLU A 38 13.69 5.00 14.23
CA GLU A 38 12.76 5.10 13.11
C GLU A 38 13.55 5.37 11.83
N ARG A 39 13.26 4.62 10.76
CA ARG A 39 13.78 4.87 9.40
C ARG A 39 12.66 4.84 8.38
N VAL A 40 12.84 5.54 7.27
CA VAL A 40 12.00 5.39 6.08
C VAL A 40 12.74 4.49 5.11
N GLN A 41 12.09 3.42 4.67
CA GLN A 41 12.62 2.47 3.71
C GLN A 41 11.78 2.52 2.45
N ALA A 42 12.40 2.90 1.33
CA ALA A 42 11.75 2.86 0.02
C ALA A 42 11.59 1.41 -0.47
N TYR A 43 10.39 1.07 -0.91
CA TYR A 43 10.07 -0.17 -1.59
C TYR A 43 9.62 0.16 -3.01
N GLU A 44 10.55 0.05 -3.95
CA GLU A 44 10.32 0.30 -5.37
C GLU A 44 10.04 -1.01 -6.10
N GLY A 45 9.01 -1.04 -6.93
CA GLY A 45 8.66 -2.19 -7.76
C GLY A 45 7.43 -1.96 -8.61
N VAL A 46 7.02 -3.01 -9.33
CA VAL A 46 5.87 -2.99 -10.24
C VAL A 46 4.61 -3.43 -9.50
N VAL A 47 3.51 -2.70 -9.66
CA VAL A 47 2.21 -3.09 -9.13
C VAL A 47 1.67 -4.27 -9.95
N ILE A 48 1.39 -5.39 -9.29
CA ILE A 48 0.89 -6.61 -9.95
C ILE A 48 -0.58 -6.89 -9.65
N ALA A 49 -1.12 -6.32 -8.57
CA ALA A 49 -2.50 -6.51 -8.17
C ALA A 49 -3.01 -5.30 -7.40
N ILE A 50 -4.30 -4.99 -7.58
CA ILE A 50 -5.03 -3.99 -6.79
C ILE A 50 -6.37 -4.58 -6.37
N LYS A 51 -6.69 -4.43 -5.09
CA LYS A 51 -7.97 -4.81 -4.47
C LYS A 51 -8.65 -3.54 -3.98
N ASN A 52 -9.77 -3.19 -4.59
CA ASN A 52 -10.58 -2.02 -4.24
C ASN A 52 -11.71 -2.45 -3.28
N ALA A 53 -11.55 -2.17 -1.99
CA ALA A 53 -12.47 -2.59 -0.94
C ALA A 53 -12.62 -1.55 0.19
N GLY A 54 -12.65 -0.26 -0.16
CA GLY A 54 -12.76 0.84 0.81
C GLY A 54 -11.57 0.88 1.77
N VAL A 55 -11.83 0.86 3.08
CA VAL A 55 -10.78 0.79 4.13
C VAL A 55 -9.92 -0.47 4.01
N ASN A 56 -10.48 -1.55 3.47
CA ASN A 56 -9.78 -2.83 3.26
C ASN A 56 -9.10 -2.93 1.90
N SER A 57 -8.90 -1.79 1.22
CA SER A 57 -8.19 -1.77 -0.06
C SER A 57 -6.72 -2.09 0.14
N ALA A 58 -6.15 -2.82 -0.82
CA ALA A 58 -4.75 -3.22 -0.82
C ALA A 58 -4.22 -3.26 -2.25
N PHE A 59 -2.92 -3.17 -2.41
CA PHE A 59 -2.23 -3.41 -3.68
C PHE A 59 -0.95 -4.17 -3.39
N THR A 60 -0.47 -4.91 -4.39
CA THR A 60 0.72 -5.75 -4.27
C THR A 60 1.78 -5.24 -5.23
N VAL A 61 2.98 -5.00 -4.70
CA VAL A 61 4.15 -4.55 -5.44
C VAL A 61 5.17 -5.67 -5.49
N ARG A 62 5.69 -5.96 -6.69
CA ARG A 62 6.73 -6.95 -6.92
C ARG A 62 8.04 -6.28 -7.30
N LYS A 63 9.15 -6.75 -6.70
CA LYS A 63 10.51 -6.36 -7.09
C LYS A 63 11.49 -7.53 -7.06
N ILE A 64 12.63 -7.37 -7.72
CA ILE A 64 13.77 -8.27 -7.55
C ILE A 64 14.68 -7.70 -6.47
N SER A 65 14.92 -8.48 -5.42
CA SER A 65 15.78 -8.12 -4.30
C SER A 65 16.87 -9.17 -4.16
N HIS A 66 18.14 -8.78 -4.36
CA HIS A 66 19.29 -9.69 -4.28
C HIS A 66 19.14 -10.97 -5.13
N GLY A 67 18.56 -10.85 -6.33
CA GLY A 67 18.36 -11.98 -7.24
C GLY A 67 17.09 -12.81 -6.99
N PHE A 68 16.31 -12.51 -5.95
CA PHE A 68 15.04 -13.19 -5.65
C PHE A 68 13.84 -12.27 -5.86
N GLY A 69 12.74 -12.83 -6.38
CA GLY A 69 11.47 -12.12 -6.47
C GLY A 69 10.85 -11.97 -5.08
N VAL A 70 10.50 -10.74 -4.72
CA VAL A 70 9.81 -10.41 -3.48
C VAL A 70 8.54 -9.65 -3.82
N GLU A 71 7.45 -10.01 -3.15
CA GLU A 71 6.15 -9.35 -3.25
C GLU A 71 5.74 -8.83 -1.89
N ARG A 72 5.13 -7.65 -1.87
CA ARG A 72 4.66 -7.01 -0.65
C ARG A 72 3.39 -6.22 -0.88
#